data_AF-F8TCT0-F1
#
_entry.id   AF-F8TCT0-F1
#
_cell.length_a   1.000
_cell.length_b   1.000
_cell.length_c   1.000
_cell.angle_alpha   90.00
_cell.angle_beta   90.00
_cell.angle_gamma   90.00
#
_symmetry.space_group_name_H-M   'P 1'
#
loop_
_entity.id
_entity.type
_entity.pdbx_description
1 polymer ?
#
loop_
_entity_poly.entity_id
_entity_poly.type
_entity_poly.pdbx_seq_one_letter_code
_entity_poly.pdbx_strand_id
1 'polypeptide(L)'
;CIGMNENGIIFNSNPTLWKIIRPFFNKALSGPGLLQTTEHCVMSTKHFLGKLSDVTDDLGKVNVLKLMRLIMLDTSNNLFLRIPLDENDIVVKIQKYFDAWQALLLKPDIFFKISWLYKKYEKSANDLKEAVEILIQQKRQELSTSDKLEENIDFATELIFAQNHGV
;
A
#
# COMPACT_ATOMS: atom_id res chain seq x y z
N CYS A 1 -3.05 13.27 11.05
CA CYS A 1 -3.38 12.48 9.83
C CYS A 1 -4.16 11.23 10.21
N ILE A 2 -5.18 10.89 9.42
CA ILE A 2 -6.04 9.73 9.72
C ILE A 2 -5.22 8.44 9.59
N GLY A 3 -5.11 7.69 10.69
CA GLY A 3 -4.45 6.39 10.73
C GLY A 3 -2.91 6.40 10.79
N MET A 4 -2.24 7.56 10.75
CA MET A 4 -0.76 7.63 10.79
C MET A 4 -0.19 8.13 12.13
N ASN A 5 -1.03 8.62 13.05
CA ASN A 5 -0.56 9.06 14.36
C ASN A 5 -0.03 7.85 15.15
N GLU A 6 1.24 7.90 15.52
CA GLU A 6 1.95 6.82 16.23
C GLU A 6 1.86 5.44 15.55
N ASN A 7 1.63 5.41 14.23
CA ASN A 7 1.46 4.18 13.45
C ASN A 7 2.23 4.27 12.12
N GLY A 8 2.68 3.13 11.60
CA GLY A 8 3.56 3.08 10.42
C GLY A 8 4.90 3.79 10.66
N ILE A 9 5.51 4.32 9.59
CA ILE A 9 6.82 4.99 9.65
C ILE A 9 6.86 6.41 9.05
N ILE A 10 5.90 6.78 8.19
CA ILE A 10 5.98 8.03 7.41
C ILE A 10 5.75 9.27 8.29
N PHE A 11 4.69 9.26 9.12
CA PHE A 11 4.35 10.33 10.07
C PHE A 11 4.26 9.83 11.51
N ASN A 12 4.97 8.75 11.83
CA ASN A 12 5.02 8.22 13.18
C ASN A 12 6.02 9.05 14.02
N SER A 13 5.48 9.89 14.90
CA SER A 13 6.26 10.75 15.80
C SER A 13 6.66 10.06 17.10
N ASN A 14 6.28 8.80 17.34
CA ASN A 14 6.68 8.04 18.52
C ASN A 14 8.07 7.41 18.29
N PRO A 15 9.14 7.89 18.94
CA PRO A 15 10.50 7.43 18.63
C PRO A 15 10.74 5.96 18.97
N THR A 16 10.04 5.44 19.99
CA THR A 16 10.18 4.05 20.44
C THR A 16 9.54 3.10 19.43
N LEU A 17 8.28 3.35 19.06
CA LEU A 17 7.58 2.53 18.06
C LEU A 17 8.24 2.61 16.69
N TRP A 18 8.63 3.82 16.26
CA TRP A 18 9.30 4.01 14.97
C TRP A 18 10.61 3.22 14.86
N LYS A 19 11.41 3.15 15.93
CA LYS A 19 12.66 2.37 15.97
C LYS A 19 12.41 0.87 15.82
N ILE A 20 11.27 0.36 16.29
CA ILE A 20 10.87 -1.05 16.17
C ILE A 20 10.39 -1.37 14.76
N ILE A 21 9.59 -0.49 14.15
CA ILE A 21 8.93 -0.76 12.86
C ILE A 21 9.86 -0.50 11.67
N ARG A 22 10.71 0.53 11.72
CA ARG A 22 11.58 0.93 10.60
C ARG A 22 12.48 -0.20 10.05
N PRO A 23 13.09 -1.07 10.86
CA PRO A 23 13.92 -2.18 10.38
C PRO A 23 13.22 -3.08 9.35
N PHE A 24 11.92 -3.37 9.50
CA PHE A 24 11.16 -4.18 8.53
C PHE A 24 11.14 -3.53 7.14
N PHE A 25 10.90 -2.21 7.09
CA PHE A 25 10.95 -1.45 5.83
C PHE A 25 12.35 -1.42 5.22
N ASN A 26 13.38 -1.17 6.04
CA ASN A 26 14.76 -1.15 5.56
C ASN A 26 15.15 -2.50 4.95
N LYS A 27 14.76 -3.61 5.57
CA LYS A 27 15.06 -4.96 5.08
C LYS A 27 14.34 -5.24 3.75
N ALA A 28 13.05 -4.93 3.66
CA ALA A 28 12.27 -5.15 2.44
C ALA A 28 12.75 -4.30 1.25
N LEU A 29 13.28 -3.10 1.51
CA LEU A 29 13.73 -2.14 0.49
C LEU A 29 15.24 -2.25 0.19
N SER A 30 15.91 -3.30 0.65
CA SER A 30 17.34 -3.51 0.41
C SER A 30 17.66 -4.98 0.14
N GLY A 31 18.93 -5.28 -0.15
CA GLY A 31 19.40 -6.65 -0.34
C GLY A 31 18.69 -7.39 -1.49
N PRO A 32 18.29 -8.66 -1.30
CA PRO A 32 17.66 -9.48 -2.34
C PRO A 32 16.36 -8.89 -2.90
N GLY A 33 15.55 -8.20 -2.07
CA GLY A 33 14.31 -7.56 -2.53
C GLY A 33 14.57 -6.46 -3.56
N LEU A 34 15.66 -5.70 -3.39
CA LEU A 34 16.09 -4.71 -4.37
C LEU A 34 16.54 -5.35 -5.69
N LEU A 35 17.21 -6.51 -5.64
CA LEU A 35 17.63 -7.23 -6.84
C LEU A 35 16.42 -7.72 -7.65
N GLN A 36 15.38 -8.23 -6.97
CA GLN A 36 14.13 -8.67 -7.60
C GLN A 36 13.29 -7.50 -8.14
N THR A 37 13.47 -6.29 -7.60
CA THR A 37 12.67 -5.10 -7.98
C THR A 37 12.75 -4.81 -9.48
N THR A 38 13.93 -4.88 -10.08
CA THR A 38 14.11 -4.62 -11.52
C THR A 38 13.30 -5.59 -12.37
N GLU A 39 13.33 -6.89 -12.04
CA GLU A 39 12.59 -7.92 -12.78
C GLU A 39 11.07 -7.70 -12.65
N HIS A 40 10.57 -7.51 -11.42
CA HIS A 40 9.16 -7.23 -11.20
C HIS A 40 8.69 -5.94 -11.90
N CYS A 41 9.49 -4.87 -11.86
CA CYS A 41 9.19 -3.63 -12.58
C CYS A 41 9.07 -3.86 -14.09
N VAL A 42 10.02 -4.61 -14.69
CA VAL A 42 10.00 -4.91 -16.13
C VAL A 42 8.78 -5.75 -16.49
N MET A 43 8.47 -6.78 -15.70
CA MET A 43 7.32 -7.66 -15.93
C MET A 43 5.99 -6.89 -15.81
N SER A 44 5.83 -6.10 -14.76
CA SER A 44 4.65 -5.25 -14.54
C SER A 44 4.49 -4.23 -15.67
N THR A 45 5.58 -3.56 -16.06
CA THR A 45 5.55 -2.59 -17.16
C THR A 45 5.14 -3.26 -18.47
N LYS A 46 5.71 -4.41 -18.82
CA LYS A 46 5.32 -5.17 -20.01
C LYS A 46 3.84 -5.57 -19.95
N HIS A 47 3.36 -6.03 -18.80
CA HIS A 47 1.97 -6.42 -18.60
C HIS A 47 1.01 -5.27 -18.92
N PHE A 48 1.22 -4.10 -18.33
CA PHE A 48 0.33 -2.95 -18.53
C PHE A 48 0.52 -2.27 -19.89
N LEU A 49 1.71 -2.31 -20.50
CA LEU A 49 1.88 -1.90 -21.90
C LEU A 49 1.14 -2.83 -22.87
N GLY A 50 1.02 -4.12 -22.55
CA GLY A 50 0.19 -5.07 -23.32
C GLY A 50 -1.31 -4.78 -23.22
N LYS A 51 -1.74 -4.00 -22.22
CA LYS A 51 -3.13 -3.59 -21.96
C LYS A 51 -3.33 -2.08 -22.12
N LEU A 52 -2.56 -1.45 -23.00
CA LEU A 52 -2.55 0.02 -23.12
C LEU A 52 -3.93 0.60 -23.49
N SER A 53 -4.77 -0.17 -24.17
CA SER A 53 -6.17 0.17 -24.47
C SER A 53 -6.98 0.52 -23.21
N ASP A 54 -6.70 -0.12 -22.08
CA ASP A 54 -7.47 0.04 -20.83
C ASP A 54 -7.25 1.41 -20.17
N VAL A 55 -6.25 2.15 -20.65
CA VAL A 55 -5.86 3.49 -20.17
C VAL A 55 -5.79 4.52 -21.29
N THR A 56 -6.28 4.19 -22.50
CA THR A 56 -6.26 5.09 -23.66
C THR A 56 -7.69 5.52 -24.02
N ASP A 57 -7.90 6.81 -24.28
CA ASP A 57 -9.20 7.32 -24.71
C ASP A 57 -9.46 7.08 -26.22
N ASP A 58 -10.69 7.36 -26.67
CA ASP A 58 -11.11 7.19 -28.07
C ASP A 58 -10.31 8.05 -29.07
N LEU A 59 -9.58 9.06 -28.58
CA LEU A 59 -8.71 9.93 -29.38
C LEU A 59 -7.26 9.43 -29.40
N GLY A 60 -6.97 8.28 -28.80
CA GLY A 60 -5.63 7.70 -28.71
C GLY A 60 -4.74 8.33 -27.64
N LYS A 61 -5.29 9.12 -26.70
CA LYS A 61 -4.50 9.73 -25.62
C LYS A 61 -4.39 8.78 -24.43
N VAL A 62 -3.16 8.40 -24.12
CA VAL A 62 -2.84 7.54 -22.98
C VAL A 62 -2.91 8.34 -21.68
N ASN A 63 -3.66 7.85 -20.70
CA ASN A 63 -3.60 8.32 -19.33
C ASN A 63 -2.33 7.77 -18.64
N VAL A 64 -1.19 8.41 -18.91
CA VAL A 64 0.13 8.01 -18.41
C VAL A 64 0.17 7.95 -16.88
N LEU A 65 -0.56 8.84 -16.20
CA LEU A 65 -0.60 8.87 -14.74
C LEU A 65 -1.31 7.64 -14.16
N LYS A 66 -2.44 7.24 -14.76
CA LYS A 66 -3.14 5.99 -14.38
C LYS A 66 -2.23 4.79 -14.65
N LEU A 67 -1.61 4.73 -15.84
CA LEU A 67 -0.69 3.66 -16.21
C LEU A 67 0.44 3.49 -15.20
N MET A 68 1.14 4.57 -14.85
CA MET A 68 2.24 4.54 -13.88
C MET A 68 1.77 4.10 -12.49
N ARG A 69 0.59 4.52 -12.04
CA ARG A 69 0.03 4.12 -10.74
C ARG A 69 -0.31 2.63 -10.69
N LEU A 70 -0.85 2.07 -11.78
CA LEU A 70 -1.13 0.64 -11.90
C LEU A 70 0.16 -0.19 -11.84
N ILE A 71 1.17 0.19 -12.64
CA ILE A 71 2.50 -0.48 -12.64
C ILE A 71 3.14 -0.42 -11.24
N MET A 72 3.12 0.74 -10.59
CA MET A 72 3.69 0.91 -9.25
C MET A 72 2.96 0.07 -8.20
N LEU A 73 1.63 0.00 -8.26
CA LEU A 73 0.84 -0.82 -7.33
C LEU A 73 1.13 -2.30 -7.53
N ASP A 74 1.07 -2.80 -8.77
CA ASP A 74 1.33 -4.20 -9.09
C ASP A 74 2.75 -4.63 -8.71
N THR A 75 3.76 -3.81 -9.06
CA THR A 75 5.14 -4.03 -8.63
C THR A 75 5.24 -4.11 -7.11
N SER A 76 4.64 -3.17 -6.37
CA SER A 76 4.69 -3.15 -4.91
C SER A 76 3.99 -4.36 -4.30
N ASN A 77 2.85 -4.76 -4.85
CA ASN A 77 2.12 -5.95 -4.40
C ASN A 77 2.99 -7.21 -4.58
N ASN A 78 3.54 -7.42 -5.77
CA ASN A 78 4.37 -8.59 -6.08
C ASN A 78 5.66 -8.68 -5.25
N LEU A 79 6.17 -7.54 -4.76
CA LEU A 79 7.33 -7.52 -3.87
C LEU A 79 6.95 -7.71 -2.39
N PHE A 80 5.87 -7.08 -1.92
CA PHE A 80 5.68 -6.87 -0.47
C PHE A 80 4.48 -7.58 0.14
N LEU A 81 3.49 -8.00 -0.65
CA LEU A 81 2.23 -8.58 -0.14
C LEU A 81 1.84 -9.88 -0.86
N ARG A 82 1.92 -9.89 -2.19
CA ARG A 82 1.71 -11.03 -3.08
C ARG A 82 0.30 -11.62 -2.99
N ILE A 83 -0.71 -10.76 -2.89
CA ILE A 83 -2.12 -11.15 -2.86
C ILE A 83 -2.85 -10.61 -4.10
N PRO A 84 -3.64 -11.43 -4.81
CA PRO A 84 -4.47 -10.93 -5.91
C PRO A 84 -5.38 -9.78 -5.46
N LEU A 85 -5.40 -8.69 -6.24
CA LEU A 85 -6.19 -7.50 -5.94
C LEU A 85 -6.73 -6.85 -7.22
N ASP A 86 -7.76 -6.02 -7.10
CA ASP A 86 -8.23 -5.16 -8.20
C ASP A 86 -7.39 -3.88 -8.24
N GLU A 87 -6.47 -3.79 -9.22
CA GLU A 87 -5.55 -2.65 -9.30
C GLU A 87 -6.27 -1.34 -9.58
N ASN A 88 -7.37 -1.36 -10.36
CA ASN A 88 -8.11 -0.15 -10.70
C ASN A 88 -8.80 0.41 -9.46
N ASP A 89 -9.48 -0.44 -8.70
CA ASP A 89 -10.18 -0.05 -7.48
C ASP A 89 -9.20 0.45 -6.40
N ILE A 90 -8.13 -0.30 -6.14
CA ILE A 90 -7.13 0.07 -5.13
C ILE A 90 -6.41 1.36 -5.51
N VAL A 91 -6.06 1.58 -6.78
CA VAL A 91 -5.43 2.84 -7.23
C VAL A 91 -6.34 4.04 -6.96
N VAL A 92 -7.65 3.93 -7.18
CA VAL A 92 -8.59 5.03 -6.87
C VAL A 92 -8.66 5.28 -5.37
N LYS A 93 -8.69 4.23 -4.55
CA LYS A 93 -8.69 4.36 -3.08
C LYS A 93 -7.40 4.99 -2.54
N ILE A 94 -6.23 4.60 -3.07
CA ILE A 94 -4.93 5.21 -2.74
C ILE A 94 -4.91 6.71 -3.07
N GLN A 95 -5.41 7.10 -4.24
CA GLN A 95 -5.49 8.52 -4.63
C GLN A 95 -6.35 9.31 -3.64
N LYS A 96 -7.54 8.82 -3.33
CA LYS A 96 -8.45 9.46 -2.36
C LYS A 96 -7.86 9.54 -0.95
N TYR A 97 -7.10 8.52 -0.55
CA TYR A 97 -6.37 8.52 0.72
C TYR A 97 -5.27 9.59 0.72
N PHE A 98 -4.51 9.72 -0.37
CA PHE A 98 -3.49 10.76 -0.51
C PHE A 98 -4.11 12.17 -0.47
N ASP A 99 -5.24 12.39 -1.15
CA ASP A 99 -5.98 13.65 -1.09
C ASP A 99 -6.44 13.97 0.35
N ALA A 100 -6.95 12.97 1.07
CA ALA A 100 -7.34 13.10 2.48
C ALA A 100 -6.14 13.42 3.38
N TRP A 101 -5.02 12.75 3.15
CA TRP A 101 -3.80 12.99 3.88
C TRP A 101 -3.29 14.42 3.66
N GLN A 102 -3.15 14.85 2.40
CA GLN A 102 -2.71 16.21 2.05
C GLN A 102 -3.66 17.28 2.61
N ALA A 103 -4.97 17.06 2.52
CA ALA A 103 -5.97 18.03 2.98
C ALA A 103 -5.95 18.22 4.49
N LEU A 104 -5.68 17.17 5.28
CA LEU A 104 -5.82 17.18 6.73
C LEU A 104 -4.50 17.37 7.50
N LEU A 105 -3.34 17.15 6.87
CA LEU A 105 -2.04 17.10 7.54
C LEU A 105 -1.74 18.34 8.41
N LEU A 106 -2.08 19.54 7.93
CA LEU A 106 -1.75 20.81 8.59
C LEU A 106 -3.01 21.58 9.02
N LYS A 107 -4.17 20.93 9.10
CA LYS A 107 -5.40 21.60 9.53
C LYS A 107 -5.39 21.81 11.04
N PRO A 108 -5.81 23.00 11.53
CA PRO A 108 -5.90 23.25 12.96
C PRO A 108 -7.06 22.47 13.59
N ASP A 109 -6.99 22.20 14.89
CA ASP A 109 -7.99 21.42 15.63
C ASP A 109 -9.43 21.94 15.48
N ILE A 110 -9.60 23.25 15.31
CA ILE A 110 -10.92 23.86 15.09
C ILE A 110 -11.60 23.34 13.82
N PHE A 111 -10.85 22.94 12.80
CA PHE A 111 -11.37 22.34 11.58
C PHE A 111 -12.08 21.00 11.88
N PHE A 112 -11.52 20.21 12.80
CA PHE A 112 -12.05 18.91 13.21
C PHE A 112 -13.23 18.99 14.17
N LYS A 113 -13.54 20.18 14.73
CA LYS A 113 -14.78 20.39 15.48
C LYS A 113 -16.02 20.43 14.57
N ILE A 114 -15.83 20.71 13.28
CA ILE A 114 -16.91 20.83 12.30
C ILE A 114 -16.96 19.56 11.46
N SER A 115 -17.67 18.55 11.95
CA SER A 115 -17.61 17.18 11.41
C SER A 115 -17.87 17.06 9.91
N TRP A 116 -18.80 17.83 9.35
CA TRP A 116 -19.10 17.74 7.91
C TRP A 116 -17.92 18.15 7.01
N LEU A 117 -16.99 18.98 7.50
CA LEU A 117 -15.85 19.47 6.71
C LEU A 117 -14.80 18.40 6.44
N TYR A 118 -14.68 17.39 7.31
CA TYR A 118 -13.65 16.35 7.19
C TYR A 118 -14.19 14.94 6.95
N LYS A 119 -15.50 14.69 7.12
CA LYS A 119 -16.16 13.38 6.89
C LYS A 119 -15.83 12.75 5.53
N LYS A 120 -15.75 13.56 4.46
CA LYS A 120 -15.36 13.05 3.13
C LYS A 120 -13.98 12.41 3.14
N TYR A 121 -13.02 13.03 3.82
CA TYR A 121 -11.63 12.56 3.92
C TYR A 121 -11.50 11.36 4.85
N GLU A 122 -12.30 11.34 5.93
CA GLU A 122 -12.41 10.17 6.81
C GLU A 122 -12.94 8.95 6.06
N LYS A 123 -13.99 9.12 5.24
CA LYS A 123 -14.48 8.07 4.37
C LYS A 123 -13.41 7.57 3.41
N SER A 124 -12.71 8.46 2.71
CA SER A 124 -11.59 8.07 1.82
C SER A 124 -10.52 7.26 2.54
N ALA A 125 -10.22 7.61 3.81
CA ALA A 125 -9.24 6.89 4.61
C ALA A 125 -9.72 5.49 5.00
N ASN A 126 -10.98 5.37 5.43
CA ASN A 126 -11.60 4.10 5.80
C ASN A 126 -11.77 3.18 4.59
N ASP A 127 -12.20 3.70 3.44
CA ASP A 127 -12.38 2.93 2.21
C ASP A 127 -11.08 2.21 1.80
N LEU A 128 -9.91 2.87 1.91
CA LEU A 128 -8.62 2.22 1.65
C LEU A 128 -8.23 1.25 2.76
N LYS A 129 -8.42 1.64 4.03
CA LYS A 129 -8.08 0.79 5.19
C LYS A 129 -8.81 -0.55 5.12
N GLU A 130 -10.11 -0.53 4.88
CA GLU A 130 -10.94 -1.74 4.78
C GLU A 130 -10.49 -2.63 3.61
N ALA A 131 -10.20 -2.04 2.44
CA ALA A 131 -9.70 -2.79 1.30
C ALA A 131 -8.35 -3.48 1.60
N VAL A 132 -7.41 -2.77 2.24
CA VAL A 132 -6.11 -3.33 2.63
C VAL A 132 -6.27 -4.38 3.73
N GLU A 133 -7.20 -4.21 4.66
CA GLU A 133 -7.47 -5.16 5.73
C GLU A 133 -7.96 -6.50 5.16
N ILE A 134 -8.81 -6.49 4.13
CA ILE A 134 -9.23 -7.70 3.40
C ILE A 134 -8.01 -8.43 2.81
N LEU A 135 -7.09 -7.70 2.15
CA LEU A 135 -5.88 -8.30 1.58
C LEU A 135 -4.95 -8.90 2.65
N ILE A 136 -4.82 -8.23 3.80
CA ILE A 136 -4.05 -8.74 4.94
C ILE A 136 -4.68 -10.01 5.51
N GLN A 137 -6.02 -10.09 5.60
CA GLN A 137 -6.69 -11.30 6.06
C GLN A 137 -6.49 -12.46 5.09
N GLN A 138 -6.56 -12.22 3.78
CA GLN A 138 -6.22 -13.22 2.77
C GLN A 138 -4.77 -13.70 2.93
N LYS A 139 -3.82 -12.78 3.14
CA LYS A 139 -2.42 -13.14 3.40
C LYS A 139 -2.26 -14.04 4.63
N ARG A 140 -2.96 -13.75 5.72
CA ARG A 140 -2.93 -14.58 6.94
C ARG A 140 -3.48 -15.98 6.69
N GLN A 141 -4.56 -16.08 5.90
CA GLN A 141 -5.14 -17.37 5.54
C GLN A 141 -4.14 -18.20 4.72
N GLU A 142 -3.53 -17.64 3.68
CA GLU A 142 -2.52 -18.34 2.88
C GLU A 142 -1.34 -18.83 3.72
N LEU A 143 -0.82 -17.99 4.62
CA LEU A 143 0.29 -18.33 5.52
C LEU A 143 -0.08 -19.45 6.50
N SER A 144 -1.33 -19.50 6.97
CA SER A 144 -1.79 -20.53 7.90
C SER A 144 -1.91 -21.93 7.25
N THR A 145 -2.05 -21.98 5.93
CA THR A 145 -2.24 -23.21 5.15
C THR A 145 -0.98 -23.69 4.43
N SER A 146 0.12 -22.94 4.50
CA SER A 146 1.34 -23.22 3.74
C SER A 146 2.32 -24.11 4.53
N ASP A 147 2.64 -25.29 3.98
CA ASP A 147 3.61 -26.24 4.56
C ASP A 147 5.08 -25.83 4.35
N LYS A 148 5.36 -24.80 3.55
CA LYS A 148 6.71 -24.36 3.14
C LYS A 148 6.94 -22.87 3.43
N LEU A 149 6.89 -22.50 4.70
CA LEU A 149 7.06 -21.12 5.17
C LEU A 149 8.40 -20.47 4.77
N GLU A 150 9.43 -21.27 4.46
CA GLU A 150 10.82 -20.81 4.34
C GLU A 150 11.20 -20.24 2.96
N GLU A 151 10.50 -20.59 1.88
CA GLU A 151 11.00 -20.30 0.52
C GLU A 151 10.68 -18.89 -0.01
N ASN A 152 9.82 -18.10 0.63
CA ASN A 152 9.43 -16.78 0.11
C ASN A 152 8.87 -15.81 1.17
N ILE A 153 9.69 -15.47 2.17
CA ILE A 153 9.35 -14.48 3.19
C ILE A 153 9.34 -13.07 2.56
N ASP A 154 8.14 -12.52 2.37
CA ASP A 154 7.93 -11.12 1.96
C ASP A 154 7.68 -10.18 3.15
N PHE A 155 7.64 -8.88 2.88
CA PHE A 155 7.46 -7.84 3.91
C PHE A 155 6.21 -8.05 4.78
N ALA A 156 5.06 -8.33 4.16
CA ALA A 156 3.82 -8.58 4.90
C ALA A 156 3.94 -9.82 5.80
N THR A 157 4.59 -10.87 5.32
CA THR A 157 4.84 -12.10 6.08
C THR A 157 5.70 -11.83 7.32
N GLU A 158 6.79 -11.06 7.19
CA GLU A 158 7.64 -10.69 8.34
C GLU A 158 6.86 -9.92 9.41
N LEU A 159 6.04 -8.95 9.01
CA LEU A 159 5.22 -8.17 9.94
C LEU A 159 4.15 -9.03 10.62
N ILE A 160 3.50 -9.94 9.89
CA ILE A 160 2.51 -10.87 10.45
C ILE A 160 3.17 -11.77 11.50
N PHE A 161 4.36 -12.30 11.22
CA PHE A 161 5.09 -13.11 12.19
C PHE A 161 5.55 -12.30 13.39
N ALA A 162 6.09 -11.09 13.20
CA ALA A 162 6.48 -10.21 14.28
C ALA A 162 5.29 -9.94 15.24
N GLN A 163 4.14 -9.58 14.69
CA GLN A 163 2.92 -9.33 15.46
C GLN A 163 2.48 -10.58 16.26
N ASN A 164 2.56 -11.76 15.66
CA ASN A 164 2.21 -13.01 16.36
C ASN A 164 3.17 -13.34 17.52
N HIS A 165 4.40 -12.82 17.50
CA HIS A 165 5.39 -12.95 18.58
C HIS A 165 5.39 -11.76 19.56
N GLY A 166 4.42 -10.84 19.43
CA GLY A 166 4.26 -9.69 20.33
C GLY A 166 5.23 -8.53 20.08
N VAL A 167 5.80 -8.45 18.87
CA VAL A 167 6.63 -7.33 18.39
C VAL A 167 5.78 -6.31 17.64
#